data_AF-A0A8X6HWS1-F1
#
_entry.id   AF-A0A8X6HWS1-F1
#
_cell.length_a   1.000
_cell.length_b   1.000
_cell.length_c   1.000
_cell.angle_alpha   90.00
_cell.angle_beta   90.00
_cell.angle_gamma   90.00
#
_symmetry.space_group_name_H-M   'P 1'
#
loop_
_entity.id
_entity.type
_entity.pdbx_description
1 polymer ?
#
loop_
_entity_poly.entity_id
_entity_poly.type
_entity_poly.pdbx_seq_one_letter_code
_entity_poly.pdbx_strand_id
1 'polypeptide(L)'
;MVLGLSWDVISDELSCKLPSNIDCTQGKPVTKRVLLSVINSVYDPIGFTAPALLLPKLLMQEAWRGKIGWDEVLPVELEHKYRLWERTMHFMSKCAISRRLFAENYDDFTVHIFTDASAYAYAACAFLRCEFKGQVTAKLMAAKARLAPMKKSTIPRLELLGATLGARLAETVDSILRTTSKTYFWCDSMVVLSWIKKKEPWNTFVGNRVKEIRDLTNIDDWRHVPGEVNPADLATRCCDWSDLLQSKWWEGPAGCITMKNLGHVLRYRRLRMKHF
;
A
#
# COMPACT_ATOMS: atom_id res chain seq x y z
N MET A 1 -23.95 7.98 7.95
CA MET A 1 -22.54 7.74 8.35
C MET A 1 -22.19 6.32 7.98
N VAL A 2 -21.19 6.10 7.12
CA VAL A 2 -20.62 4.76 6.87
C VAL A 2 -19.52 4.58 7.90
N LEU A 3 -19.56 3.50 8.70
CA LEU A 3 -18.60 3.13 9.76
C LEU A 3 -17.30 3.96 9.78
N GLY A 4 -17.22 5.01 10.61
CA GLY A 4 -15.99 5.78 10.86
C GLY A 4 -15.47 6.71 9.73
N LEU A 5 -15.81 6.46 8.46
CA LEU A 5 -15.43 7.31 7.33
C LEU A 5 -16.37 8.51 7.15
N SER A 6 -15.85 9.58 6.56
CA SER A 6 -16.66 10.68 6.02
C SER A 6 -17.13 10.29 4.61
N TRP A 7 -18.40 10.54 4.31
CA TRP A 7 -18.96 10.33 2.97
C TRP A 7 -19.52 11.65 2.48
N ASP A 8 -18.96 12.15 1.39
CA ASP A 8 -19.54 13.26 0.63
C ASP A 8 -20.57 12.68 -0.35
N VAL A 9 -21.85 12.99 -0.13
CA VAL A 9 -22.95 12.47 -0.94
C VAL A 9 -23.07 13.14 -2.30
N ILE A 10 -22.48 14.34 -2.46
CA ILE A 10 -22.52 15.11 -3.70
C ILE A 10 -21.45 14.60 -4.65
N SER A 11 -20.20 14.42 -4.18
CA SER A 11 -19.11 13.88 -5.00
C SER A 11 -19.06 12.34 -5.03
N ASP A 12 -19.80 11.67 -4.13
CA ASP A 12 -19.76 10.22 -3.91
C ASP A 12 -18.38 9.69 -3.51
N GLU A 13 -17.70 10.43 -2.64
CA GLU A 13 -16.34 10.12 -2.18
C GLU A 13 -16.28 9.80 -0.68
N LEU A 14 -15.32 8.95 -0.32
CA LEU A 14 -15.00 8.57 1.04
C LEU A 14 -13.68 9.20 1.46
N SER A 15 -13.61 9.75 2.68
CA SER A 15 -12.37 10.25 3.27
C SER A 15 -12.28 9.92 4.77
N CYS A 16 -11.06 9.92 5.31
CA CYS A 16 -10.85 9.73 6.74
C CYS A 16 -11.14 11.03 7.51
N LYS A 17 -11.75 10.88 8.68
CA LYS A 17 -12.00 12.02 9.58
C LYS A 17 -10.75 12.39 10.33
N LEU A 18 -10.53 13.69 10.51
CA LEU A 18 -9.52 14.20 11.42
C LEU A 18 -9.87 13.78 12.86
N PRO A 19 -8.95 13.11 13.57
CA PRO A 19 -9.15 12.79 14.97
C PRO A 19 -9.40 14.05 15.81
N SER A 20 -10.43 14.03 16.64
CA SER A 20 -10.76 15.16 17.53
C SER A 20 -9.70 15.39 18.62
N ASN A 21 -8.85 14.40 18.86
CA ASN A 21 -7.72 14.44 19.80
C ASN A 21 -6.41 14.97 19.18
N ILE A 22 -6.43 15.57 17.98
CA ILE A 22 -5.27 16.26 17.39
C ILE A 22 -4.94 17.59 18.12
N ASP A 23 -5.66 17.95 19.17
CA ASP A 23 -5.26 18.99 20.15
C ASP A 23 -4.01 18.62 20.99
N CYS A 24 -3.05 17.98 20.34
CA CYS A 24 -1.63 18.11 20.56
C CYS A 24 -1.17 19.50 20.08
N THR A 25 -1.76 20.56 20.63
CA THR A 25 -1.25 21.93 20.50
C THR A 25 0.27 21.94 20.64
N GLN A 26 0.96 22.74 19.82
CA GLN A 26 2.41 22.98 19.96
C GLN A 26 2.72 23.23 21.45
N GLY A 27 3.31 22.26 22.16
CA GLY A 27 3.61 22.37 23.59
C GLY A 27 3.28 21.16 24.47
N LYS A 28 2.43 20.20 24.07
CA LYS A 28 2.24 18.95 24.86
C LYS A 28 3.30 17.91 24.51
N PRO A 29 4.01 17.29 25.47
CA PRO A 29 5.01 16.28 25.16
C PRO A 29 4.41 15.11 24.39
N VAL A 30 5.10 14.64 23.35
CA VAL A 30 4.68 13.45 22.61
C VAL A 30 5.18 12.22 23.35
N THR A 31 4.25 11.36 23.77
CA THR A 31 4.56 10.07 24.38
C THR A 31 4.17 8.92 23.45
N LYS A 32 4.62 7.71 23.77
CA LYS A 32 4.19 6.51 23.07
C LYS A 32 2.66 6.34 23.09
N ARG A 33 1.99 6.69 24.19
CA ARG A 33 0.53 6.64 24.30
C ARG A 33 -0.15 7.58 23.31
N VAL A 34 0.34 8.82 23.20
CA VAL A 34 -0.19 9.81 22.24
C VAL A 34 -0.01 9.29 20.82
N LEU A 35 1.20 8.84 20.47
CA LEU A 35 1.50 8.30 19.15
C LEU A 35 0.57 7.13 18.77
N LEU A 36 0.35 6.17 19.69
CA LEU A 36 -0.56 5.05 19.45
C LEU A 36 -2.01 5.51 19.25
N SER A 37 -2.45 6.46 20.07
CA SER A 37 -3.81 7.01 20.01
C SER A 37 -4.08 7.64 18.64
N VAL A 38 -3.13 8.42 18.13
CA VAL A 38 -3.24 9.05 16.81
C VAL A 38 -3.26 8.01 15.69
N ILE A 39 -2.35 7.02 15.71
CA ILE A 39 -2.33 5.93 14.71
C ILE A 39 -3.67 5.19 14.65
N ASN A 40 -4.23 4.83 15.82
CA ASN A 40 -5.47 4.05 15.90
C ASN A 40 -6.73 4.87 15.68
N SER A 41 -6.64 6.20 15.76
CA SER A 41 -7.77 7.08 15.49
C SER A 41 -8.07 7.27 14.00
N VAL A 42 -7.10 6.97 13.13
CA VAL A 42 -7.32 6.94 11.68
C VAL A 42 -7.98 5.61 11.30
N TYR A 43 -9.30 5.64 11.18
CA TYR A 43 -10.08 4.49 10.71
C TYR A 43 -10.08 4.44 9.18
N ASP A 44 -9.35 3.48 8.63
CA ASP A 44 -9.24 3.23 7.19
C ASP A 44 -9.32 1.72 6.88
N PRO A 45 -10.51 1.20 6.59
CA PRO A 45 -10.70 -0.21 6.24
C PRO A 45 -10.18 -0.56 4.83
N ILE A 46 -10.00 0.44 3.96
CA ILE A 46 -9.57 0.27 2.57
C ILE A 46 -8.04 0.28 2.48
N GLY A 47 -7.36 1.05 3.33
CA GLY A 47 -5.90 1.15 3.40
C GLY A 47 -5.29 2.21 2.49
N PHE A 48 -6.09 3.14 1.93
CA PHE A 48 -5.59 4.21 1.06
C PHE A 48 -4.70 5.23 1.80
N THR A 49 -4.78 5.29 3.13
CA THR A 49 -3.92 6.10 4.00
C THR A 49 -2.63 5.39 4.44
N ALA A 50 -2.45 4.12 4.05
CA ALA A 50 -1.31 3.30 4.49
C ALA A 50 0.07 3.96 4.27
N PRO A 51 0.35 4.65 3.14
CA PRO A 51 1.60 5.38 2.95
C PRO A 51 1.87 6.43 4.04
N ALA A 52 0.90 7.31 4.29
CA ALA A 52 1.03 8.38 5.27
C ALA A 52 1.11 7.83 6.70
N LEU A 53 0.43 6.73 7.01
CA LEU A 53 0.48 6.10 8.33
C LEU A 53 1.75 5.27 8.59
N LEU A 54 2.62 5.08 7.59
CA LEU A 54 3.82 4.26 7.77
C LEU A 54 4.80 4.89 8.76
N LEU A 55 5.06 6.19 8.63
CA LEU A 55 5.99 6.92 9.49
C LEU A 55 5.62 6.83 10.98
N PRO A 56 4.41 7.20 11.44
CA PRO A 56 4.08 7.10 12.87
C PRO A 56 4.13 5.65 13.38
N LYS A 57 3.79 4.66 12.54
CA LYS A 57 3.95 3.23 12.88
C LYS A 57 5.42 2.84 13.07
N LEU A 58 6.33 3.37 12.25
CA LEU A 58 7.77 3.16 12.41
C LEU A 58 8.30 3.83 13.67
N LEU A 59 7.91 5.08 13.95
CA LEU A 59 8.29 5.77 15.19
C LEU A 59 7.82 5.00 16.43
N MET A 60 6.61 4.43 16.37
CA MET A 60 6.09 3.55 17.41
C MET A 60 6.99 2.31 17.58
N GLN A 61 7.37 1.64 16.49
CA GLN A 61 8.28 0.48 16.53
C GLN A 61 9.66 0.84 17.09
N GLU A 62 10.20 2.01 16.75
CA GLU A 62 11.46 2.52 17.29
C GLU A 62 11.34 2.81 18.79
N ALA A 63 10.23 3.39 19.24
CA ALA A 63 9.98 3.63 20.65
C ALA A 63 9.93 2.31 21.46
N TRP A 64 9.31 1.27 20.92
CA TRP A 64 9.35 -0.08 21.50
C TRP A 64 10.76 -0.65 21.58
N ARG A 65 11.56 -0.48 20.52
CA ARG A 65 12.96 -0.93 20.47
C ARG A 65 13.80 -0.24 21.54
N GLY A 66 13.58 1.06 21.73
CA GLY A 66 14.22 1.88 22.76
C GLY A 66 13.74 1.60 24.19
N LYS A 67 12.75 0.70 24.37
CA LYS A 67 12.12 0.39 25.67
C LYS A 67 11.54 1.61 26.40
N ILE A 68 11.13 2.63 25.64
CA ILE A 68 10.53 3.86 26.19
C ILE A 68 9.20 3.54 26.87
N GLY A 69 8.95 4.16 28.02
CA GLY A 69 7.71 4.04 28.78
C GLY A 69 6.47 4.49 28.01
N TRP A 70 5.28 4.18 28.52
CA TRP A 70 4.02 4.61 27.86
C TRP A 70 3.80 6.12 27.92
N ASP A 71 4.12 6.70 29.06
CA ASP A 71 3.91 8.10 29.41
C ASP A 71 5.23 8.89 29.48
N GLU A 72 6.33 8.24 29.10
CA GLU A 72 7.63 8.87 28.91
C GLU A 72 7.65 9.67 27.59
N VAL A 73 8.31 10.83 27.61
CA VAL A 73 8.46 11.69 26.43
C VAL A 73 9.36 11.00 25.42
N LEU A 74 8.99 11.06 24.14
CA LEU A 74 9.81 10.54 23.06
C LEU A 74 11.15 11.32 22.98
N PRO A 75 12.25 10.65 22.62
CA PRO A 75 13.49 11.32 22.25
C PRO A 75 13.24 12.41 21.20
N VAL A 76 14.03 13.48 21.28
CA VAL A 76 13.89 14.69 20.46
C VAL A 76 13.81 14.37 18.98
N GLU A 77 14.61 13.39 18.52
CA GLU A 77 14.65 12.98 17.11
C GLU A 77 13.34 12.31 16.65
N LEU A 78 12.71 11.50 17.51
CA LEU A 78 11.44 10.84 17.20
C LEU A 78 10.28 11.82 17.27
N GLU A 79 10.26 12.67 18.29
CA GLU A 79 9.26 13.73 18.41
C GLU A 79 9.34 14.67 17.20
N HIS A 80 10.54 15.12 16.81
CA HIS A 80 10.70 16.01 15.67
C HIS A 80 10.10 15.44 14.37
N LYS A 81 10.39 14.17 14.05
CA LYS A 81 9.81 13.48 12.88
C LYS A 81 8.28 13.39 12.97
N TYR A 82 7.75 13.05 14.14
CA TYR A 82 6.30 13.00 14.36
C TYR A 82 5.66 14.38 14.15
N ARG A 83 6.25 15.45 14.68
CA ARG A 83 5.72 16.81 14.55
C ARG A 83 5.68 17.31 13.11
N LEU A 84 6.70 16.99 12.31
CA LEU A 84 6.69 17.33 10.89
C LEU A 84 5.52 16.64 10.16
N TRP A 85 5.29 15.36 10.46
CA TRP A 85 4.18 14.60 9.92
C TRP A 85 2.81 15.10 10.42
N GLU A 86 2.69 15.39 11.71
CA GLU A 86 1.45 15.88 12.34
C GLU A 86 1.01 17.21 11.72
N ARG A 87 1.95 18.10 11.37
CA ARG A 87 1.66 19.37 10.71
C ARG A 87 0.94 19.21 9.37
N THR A 88 1.16 18.13 8.64
CA THR A 88 0.48 17.88 7.35
C THR A 88 -0.84 17.14 7.52
N MET A 89 -1.17 16.65 8.72
CA MET A 89 -2.35 15.81 8.96
C MET A 89 -3.67 16.46 8.55
N HIS A 90 -3.76 17.79 8.57
CA HIS A 90 -4.93 18.54 8.08
C HIS A 90 -5.27 18.27 6.59
N PHE A 91 -4.32 17.76 5.79
CA PHE A 91 -4.59 17.31 4.40
C PHE A 91 -5.34 15.97 4.34
N MET A 92 -5.37 15.18 5.41
CA MET A 92 -6.02 13.86 5.43
C MET A 92 -7.49 13.92 4.99
N SER A 93 -8.25 14.93 5.43
CA SER A 93 -9.66 15.07 5.07
C SER A 93 -9.88 15.34 3.57
N LYS A 94 -8.84 15.81 2.87
CA LYS A 94 -8.83 16.05 1.42
C LYS A 94 -8.38 14.81 0.63
N CYS A 95 -7.75 13.83 1.28
CA CYS A 95 -7.46 12.54 0.66
C CYS A 95 -8.78 11.77 0.56
N ALA A 96 -9.44 11.88 -0.59
CA ALA A 96 -10.74 11.31 -0.86
C ALA A 96 -10.64 10.26 -1.98
N ILE A 97 -11.37 9.17 -1.82
CA ILE A 97 -11.44 8.08 -2.80
C ILE A 97 -12.89 7.94 -3.28
N SER A 98 -13.07 7.67 -4.57
CA SER A 98 -14.40 7.40 -5.11
C SER A 98 -14.99 6.13 -4.49
N ARG A 99 -16.20 6.23 -3.91
CA ARG A 99 -16.92 5.06 -3.38
C ARG A 99 -17.31 4.09 -4.50
N ARG A 100 -17.60 4.65 -5.67
CA ARG A 100 -18.01 3.91 -6.86
C ARG A 100 -16.79 3.32 -7.56
N LEU A 101 -16.61 2.00 -7.47
CA LEU A 101 -15.53 1.29 -8.16
C LEU A 101 -15.80 1.17 -9.68
N PHE A 102 -16.99 0.74 -10.08
CA PHE A 102 -17.32 0.46 -11.48
C PHE A 102 -17.83 1.70 -12.23
N ALA A 103 -17.30 1.93 -13.43
CA ALA A 103 -17.89 2.87 -14.39
C ALA A 103 -19.22 2.32 -14.97
N GLU A 104 -19.94 3.14 -15.74
CA GLU A 104 -21.15 2.68 -16.45
C GLU A 104 -20.76 1.70 -17.57
N ASN A 105 -21.42 0.53 -17.59
CA ASN A 105 -21.18 -0.64 -18.45
C ASN A 105 -20.03 -1.57 -18.00
N TYR A 106 -20.35 -2.87 -17.98
CA TYR A 106 -19.66 -3.92 -17.22
C TYR A 106 -18.72 -4.81 -18.06
N ASP A 107 -18.42 -4.43 -19.29
CA ASP A 107 -18.09 -5.47 -20.28
C ASP A 107 -16.67 -6.07 -20.14
N ASP A 108 -15.70 -5.38 -19.53
CA ASP A 108 -14.36 -5.93 -19.28
C ASP A 108 -13.64 -5.23 -18.11
N PHE A 109 -13.37 -5.97 -17.04
CA PHE A 109 -12.53 -5.50 -15.94
C PHE A 109 -11.55 -6.57 -15.47
N THR A 110 -10.41 -6.11 -14.96
CA THR A 110 -9.36 -6.96 -14.42
C THR A 110 -8.92 -6.45 -13.05
N VAL A 111 -8.50 -7.36 -12.19
CA VAL A 111 -7.93 -7.02 -10.88
C VAL A 111 -6.41 -7.10 -10.97
N HIS A 112 -5.73 -6.07 -10.47
CA HIS A 112 -4.28 -5.99 -10.47
C HIS A 112 -3.77 -5.85 -9.05
N ILE A 113 -3.04 -6.86 -8.58
CA ILE A 113 -2.41 -6.88 -7.26
C ILE A 113 -0.95 -6.52 -7.43
N PHE A 114 -0.52 -5.44 -6.79
CA PHE A 114 0.88 -5.04 -6.75
C PHE A 114 1.43 -5.31 -5.36
N THR A 115 2.67 -5.79 -5.31
CA THR A 115 3.36 -6.08 -4.05
C THR A 115 4.71 -5.44 -4.05
N ASP A 116 5.13 -4.96 -2.89
CA ASP A 116 6.46 -4.37 -2.71
C ASP A 116 6.98 -4.63 -1.29
N ALA A 117 8.30 -4.54 -1.11
CA ALA A 117 8.91 -4.55 0.20
C ALA A 117 10.17 -3.69 0.27
N SER A 118 10.29 -2.94 1.35
CA SER A 118 11.48 -2.22 1.76
C SER A 118 12.07 -2.82 3.04
N ALA A 119 13.19 -2.26 3.50
CA ALA A 119 13.76 -2.61 4.80
C ALA A 119 12.81 -2.30 5.99
N TYR A 120 11.82 -1.44 5.78
CA TYR A 120 10.95 -0.90 6.82
C TYR A 120 9.55 -1.51 6.83
N ALA A 121 9.02 -1.88 5.66
CA ALA A 121 7.68 -2.40 5.51
C ALA A 121 7.54 -3.24 4.23
N TYR A 122 6.51 -4.08 4.19
CA TYR A 122 6.05 -4.75 2.99
C TYR A 122 4.57 -4.49 2.81
N ALA A 123 4.13 -4.37 1.57
CA ALA A 123 2.79 -3.95 1.24
C ALA A 123 2.23 -4.67 0.02
N ALA A 124 0.91 -4.67 -0.07
CA ALA A 124 0.18 -5.05 -1.26
C ALA A 124 -0.99 -4.09 -1.49
N CYS A 125 -1.27 -3.76 -2.75
CA CYS A 125 -2.43 -2.96 -3.14
C CYS A 125 -3.14 -3.59 -4.33
N ALA A 126 -4.47 -3.55 -4.30
CA ALA A 126 -5.36 -4.13 -5.29
C ALA A 126 -6.07 -3.01 -6.04
N PHE A 127 -5.93 -3.00 -7.37
CA PHE A 127 -6.61 -2.06 -8.25
C PHE A 127 -7.62 -2.79 -9.12
N LEU A 128 -8.80 -2.20 -9.24
CA LEU A 128 -9.75 -2.51 -10.29
C LEU A 128 -9.34 -1.73 -11.54
N ARG A 129 -9.09 -2.42 -12.64
CA ARG A 129 -8.84 -1.81 -13.96
C ARG A 129 -10.05 -2.05 -14.85
N CYS A 130 -10.61 -1.00 -15.41
CA CYS A 130 -11.70 -1.07 -16.40
C CYS A 130 -11.25 -0.40 -17.70
N GLU A 131 -11.65 -0.98 -18.84
CA GLU A 131 -11.41 -0.40 -20.16
C GLU A 131 -12.75 -0.18 -20.86
N PHE A 132 -13.10 1.08 -21.13
CA PHE A 132 -14.36 1.43 -21.80
C PHE A 132 -14.08 2.43 -22.93
N LYS A 133 -14.48 2.08 -24.16
CA LYS A 133 -14.28 2.91 -25.36
C LYS A 133 -12.83 3.43 -25.53
N GLY A 134 -11.85 2.58 -25.20
CA GLY A 134 -10.42 2.92 -25.28
C GLY A 134 -9.87 3.76 -24.13
N GLN A 135 -10.72 4.21 -23.19
CA GLN A 135 -10.29 4.82 -21.95
C GLN A 135 -10.06 3.74 -20.90
N VAL A 136 -8.89 3.79 -20.26
CA VAL A 136 -8.58 2.90 -19.15
C VAL A 136 -8.57 3.68 -17.86
N THR A 137 -9.32 3.18 -16.88
CA THR A 137 -9.34 3.71 -15.52
C THR A 137 -8.84 2.66 -14.55
N ALA A 138 -8.10 3.07 -13.52
CA ALA A 138 -7.83 2.22 -12.37
C ALA A 138 -8.31 2.88 -11.09
N LYS A 139 -8.79 2.06 -10.16
CA LYS A 139 -9.23 2.51 -8.83
C LYS A 139 -8.76 1.53 -7.78
N LEU A 140 -8.18 2.05 -6.71
CA LEU A 140 -7.78 1.25 -5.56
C LEU A 140 -9.02 0.64 -4.90
N MET A 141 -9.02 -0.67 -4.78
CA MET A 141 -10.05 -1.43 -4.09
C MET A 141 -9.70 -1.63 -2.62
N ALA A 142 -8.43 -1.99 -2.36
CA ALA A 142 -7.91 -2.23 -1.04
C ALA A 142 -6.38 -2.21 -1.05
N ALA A 143 -5.77 -1.84 0.07
CA ALA A 143 -4.35 -1.91 0.32
C ALA A 143 -4.07 -2.40 1.74
N LYS A 144 -2.97 -3.11 1.90
CA LYS A 144 -2.47 -3.58 3.19
C LYS A 144 -0.97 -3.33 3.25
N ALA A 145 -0.51 -2.70 4.33
CA ALA A 145 0.90 -2.53 4.64
C ALA A 145 1.20 -3.08 6.03
N ARG A 146 2.37 -3.70 6.17
CA ARG A 146 2.86 -4.28 7.43
C ARG A 146 4.30 -3.82 7.65
N LEU A 147 4.62 -3.46 8.89
CA LEU A 147 6.00 -3.17 9.26
C LEU A 147 6.86 -4.42 9.13
N ALA A 148 8.10 -4.24 8.69
CA ALA A 148 9.10 -5.29 8.72
C ALA A 148 9.28 -5.78 10.18
N PRO A 149 9.48 -7.09 10.39
CA PRO A 149 9.69 -7.62 11.73
C PRO A 149 10.87 -6.95 12.44
N MET A 150 10.75 -6.74 13.76
CA MET A 150 11.84 -6.16 14.56
C MET A 150 13.12 -7.01 14.53
N LYS A 151 12.97 -8.33 14.33
CA LYS A 151 14.11 -9.23 14.06
C LYS A 151 14.53 -9.05 12.61
N LYS A 152 15.82 -8.80 12.40
CA LYS A 152 16.40 -8.62 11.06
C LYS A 152 15.96 -9.74 10.11
N SER A 153 15.30 -9.33 9.03
CA SER A 153 14.92 -10.19 7.91
C SER A 153 15.66 -9.71 6.67
N THR A 154 16.00 -10.62 5.77
CA THR A 154 16.61 -10.25 4.50
C THR A 154 15.56 -9.62 3.58
N ILE A 155 15.98 -8.72 2.68
CA ILE A 155 15.08 -8.09 1.71
C ILE A 155 14.28 -9.14 0.91
N PRO A 156 14.88 -10.23 0.36
CA PRO A 156 14.11 -11.26 -0.33
C PRO A 156 13.01 -11.93 0.51
N ARG A 157 13.23 -12.08 1.83
CA ARG A 157 12.19 -12.62 2.73
C ARG A 157 11.05 -11.62 2.92
N LEU A 158 11.34 -10.31 2.98
CA LEU A 158 10.33 -9.27 3.08
C LEU A 158 9.53 -9.16 1.77
N GLU A 159 10.20 -9.21 0.61
CA GLU A 159 9.55 -9.26 -0.70
C GLU A 159 8.61 -10.47 -0.81
N LEU A 160 9.04 -11.65 -0.34
CA LEU A 160 8.19 -12.86 -0.31
C LEU A 160 6.99 -12.71 0.64
N LEU A 161 7.15 -12.00 1.77
CA LEU A 161 6.04 -11.65 2.65
C LEU A 161 5.07 -10.67 1.98
N GLY A 162 5.58 -9.70 1.21
CA GLY A 162 4.79 -8.81 0.35
C GLY A 162 3.96 -9.61 -0.66
N ALA A 163 4.58 -10.55 -1.38
CA ALA A 163 3.89 -11.46 -2.30
C ALA A 163 2.80 -12.30 -1.60
N THR A 164 3.11 -12.85 -0.42
CA THR A 164 2.13 -13.60 0.40
C THR A 164 0.95 -12.70 0.82
N LEU A 165 1.24 -11.46 1.21
CA LEU A 165 0.21 -10.48 1.55
C LEU A 165 -0.68 -10.14 0.34
N GLY A 166 -0.09 -10.04 -0.86
CA GLY A 166 -0.80 -9.85 -2.11
C GLY A 166 -1.74 -11.01 -2.44
N ALA A 167 -1.28 -12.26 -2.32
CA ALA A 167 -2.11 -13.45 -2.52
C ALA A 167 -3.36 -13.45 -1.61
N ARG A 168 -3.18 -13.18 -0.31
CA ARG A 168 -4.29 -13.08 0.66
C ARG A 168 -5.20 -11.89 0.38
N LEU A 169 -4.65 -10.77 -0.12
CA LEU A 169 -5.44 -9.60 -0.50
C LEU A 169 -6.33 -9.92 -1.71
N ALA A 170 -5.81 -10.67 -2.69
CA ALA A 170 -6.58 -11.13 -3.84
C ALA A 170 -7.78 -12.00 -3.44
N GLU A 171 -7.56 -12.98 -2.56
CA GLU A 171 -8.64 -13.81 -2.00
C GLU A 171 -9.71 -12.95 -1.28
N THR A 172 -9.28 -11.94 -0.51
CA THR A 172 -10.21 -10.99 0.13
C THR A 172 -11.03 -10.24 -0.92
N VAL A 173 -10.38 -9.70 -1.96
CA VAL A 173 -11.04 -8.93 -3.02
C VAL A 173 -12.01 -9.79 -3.82
N ASP A 174 -11.63 -11.02 -4.17
CA ASP A 174 -12.47 -11.97 -4.88
C ASP A 174 -13.76 -12.27 -4.10
N SER A 175 -13.63 -12.49 -2.78
CA SER A 175 -14.77 -12.71 -1.88
C SER A 175 -15.76 -11.53 -1.83
N ILE A 176 -15.26 -10.30 -2.02
CA ILE A 176 -16.06 -9.08 -2.01
C ILE A 176 -16.75 -8.88 -3.37
N LEU A 177 -16.03 -9.11 -4.47
CA LEU A 177 -16.56 -8.93 -5.83
C LEU A 177 -17.65 -9.95 -6.19
N ARG A 178 -17.57 -11.16 -5.63
CA ARG A 178 -18.53 -12.26 -5.88
C ARG A 178 -18.76 -12.53 -7.37
N THR A 179 -17.77 -12.23 -8.21
CA THR A 179 -17.80 -12.37 -9.67
C THR A 179 -16.41 -12.73 -10.14
N THR A 180 -16.32 -13.67 -11.08
CA THR A 180 -15.06 -14.08 -11.67
C THR A 180 -14.40 -12.89 -12.35
N SER A 181 -13.18 -12.59 -11.95
CA SER A 181 -12.37 -11.54 -12.56
C SER A 181 -10.99 -12.07 -12.90
N LYS A 182 -10.42 -11.60 -14.01
CA LYS A 182 -9.05 -11.94 -14.34
C LYS A 182 -8.12 -11.16 -13.42
N THR A 183 -7.35 -11.87 -12.61
CA THR A 183 -6.44 -11.28 -11.62
C THR A 183 -5.00 -11.43 -12.06
N TYR A 184 -4.22 -10.35 -11.97
CA TYR A 184 -2.78 -10.36 -12.23
C TYR A 184 -2.00 -9.92 -11.01
N PHE A 185 -0.82 -10.51 -10.80
CA PHE A 185 0.07 -10.20 -9.69
C PHE A 185 1.36 -9.57 -10.22
N TRP A 186 1.78 -8.47 -9.62
CA TRP A 186 2.93 -7.68 -10.04
C TRP A 186 3.91 -7.54 -8.89
N CYS A 187 5.14 -8.00 -9.14
CA CYS A 187 6.24 -7.94 -8.20
C CYS A 187 7.51 -7.50 -8.93
N ASP A 188 8.31 -6.64 -8.32
CA ASP A 188 9.60 -6.17 -8.85
C ASP A 188 10.78 -7.09 -8.48
N SER A 189 10.59 -7.99 -7.52
CA SER A 189 11.59 -8.99 -7.16
C SER A 189 11.60 -10.19 -8.11
N MET A 190 12.62 -10.24 -8.96
CA MET A 190 12.91 -11.43 -9.77
C MET A 190 13.21 -12.68 -8.92
N VAL A 191 13.75 -12.50 -7.71
CA VAL A 191 14.02 -13.60 -6.77
C VAL A 191 12.72 -14.25 -6.33
N VAL A 192 11.75 -13.45 -5.89
CA VAL A 192 10.43 -13.94 -5.48
C VAL A 192 9.70 -14.60 -6.65
N LEU A 193 9.71 -13.98 -7.83
CA LEU A 193 9.10 -14.58 -9.03
C LEU A 193 9.73 -15.93 -9.38
N SER A 194 11.06 -16.06 -9.25
CA SER A 194 11.74 -17.34 -9.44
C SER A 194 11.30 -18.39 -8.41
N TRP A 195 11.18 -18.03 -7.13
CA TRP A 195 10.68 -18.93 -6.09
C TRP A 195 9.25 -19.39 -6.34
N ILE A 196 8.37 -18.49 -6.80
CA ILE A 196 6.97 -18.80 -7.11
C ILE A 196 6.86 -19.73 -8.33
N LYS A 197 7.70 -19.55 -9.35
CA LYS A 197 7.62 -20.33 -10.60
C LYS A 197 8.34 -21.69 -10.57
N LYS A 198 9.44 -21.80 -9.85
CA LYS A 198 10.28 -23.00 -9.85
C LYS A 198 9.93 -23.99 -8.74
N LYS A 199 9.99 -25.29 -9.02
CA LYS A 199 9.88 -26.37 -8.03
C LYS A 199 11.28 -26.79 -7.59
N GLU A 200 11.82 -26.12 -6.56
CA GLU A 200 13.10 -26.49 -5.93
C GLU A 200 12.91 -26.74 -4.43
N PRO A 201 13.79 -27.52 -3.78
CA PRO A 201 13.76 -27.70 -2.33
C PRO A 201 14.18 -26.40 -1.63
N TRP A 202 13.18 -25.61 -1.21
CA TRP A 202 13.40 -24.40 -0.44
C TRP A 202 13.53 -24.69 1.06
N ASN A 203 14.19 -23.81 1.80
CA ASN A 203 14.12 -23.83 3.27
C ASN A 203 12.66 -23.64 3.75
N THR A 204 12.35 -24.09 4.96
CA THR A 204 10.99 -24.11 5.51
C THR A 204 10.26 -22.77 5.43
N PHE A 205 10.94 -21.64 5.67
CA PHE A 205 10.32 -20.32 5.59
C PHE A 205 9.85 -20.01 4.16
N VAL A 206 10.74 -20.18 3.17
CA VAL A 206 10.44 -19.90 1.77
C VAL A 206 9.43 -20.90 1.23
N GLY A 207 9.63 -22.19 1.51
CA GLY A 207 8.74 -23.27 1.06
C GLY A 207 7.31 -23.09 1.52
N ASN A 208 7.10 -22.75 2.80
CA ASN A 208 5.75 -22.55 3.34
C ASN A 208 5.03 -21.35 2.70
N ARG A 209 5.73 -20.24 2.44
CA ARG A 209 5.14 -19.04 1.82
C ARG A 209 4.88 -19.24 0.33
N VAL A 210 5.80 -19.89 -0.37
CA VAL A 210 5.60 -20.26 -1.78
C VAL A 210 4.42 -21.22 -1.93
N LYS A 211 4.29 -22.22 -1.05
CA LYS A 211 3.13 -23.11 -1.04
C LYS A 211 1.83 -22.34 -0.88
N GLU A 212 1.76 -21.48 0.14
CA GLU A 212 0.59 -20.64 0.39
C GLU A 212 0.22 -19.75 -0.82
N ILE A 213 1.20 -19.10 -1.45
CA ILE A 213 0.96 -18.30 -2.67
C ILE A 213 0.39 -19.16 -3.80
N ARG A 214 0.90 -20.37 -4.00
CA ARG A 214 0.44 -21.30 -5.05
C ARG A 214 -0.93 -21.91 -4.76
N ASP A 215 -1.27 -22.09 -3.49
CA ASP A 215 -2.58 -22.58 -3.08
C ASP A 215 -3.66 -21.50 -3.31
N LEU A 216 -3.30 -20.22 -3.18
CA LEU A 216 -4.21 -19.07 -3.32
C LEU A 216 -4.27 -18.46 -4.73
N THR A 217 -3.27 -18.70 -5.58
CA THR A 217 -3.12 -17.99 -6.86
C THR A 217 -2.61 -18.89 -7.97
N ASN A 218 -2.89 -18.52 -9.22
CA ASN A 218 -2.27 -19.17 -10.37
C ASN A 218 -0.85 -18.61 -10.61
N ILE A 219 0.13 -19.51 -10.75
CA ILE A 219 1.56 -19.19 -10.96
C ILE A 219 1.76 -18.36 -12.23
N ASP A 220 0.96 -18.61 -13.27
CA ASP A 220 1.11 -17.96 -14.58
C ASP A 220 0.63 -16.49 -14.59
N ASP A 221 -0.13 -16.08 -13.58
CA ASP A 221 -0.61 -14.72 -13.42
C ASP A 221 0.41 -13.79 -12.73
N TRP A 222 1.53 -14.34 -12.23
CA TRP A 222 2.63 -13.57 -11.63
C TRP A 222 3.60 -13.00 -12.66
N ARG A 223 3.74 -11.68 -12.62
CA ARG A 223 4.47 -10.87 -13.60
C ARG A 223 5.45 -9.93 -12.93
N HIS A 224 6.49 -9.58 -13.68
CA HIS A 224 7.45 -8.56 -13.26
C HIS A 224 6.92 -7.15 -13.54
N VAL A 225 7.12 -6.24 -12.60
CA VAL A 225 6.92 -4.79 -12.78
C VAL A 225 8.19 -4.06 -12.34
N PRO A 226 8.70 -3.07 -13.09
CA PRO A 226 9.81 -2.24 -12.59
C PRO A 226 9.39 -1.45 -11.34
N GLY A 227 10.30 -1.32 -10.36
CA GLY A 227 10.02 -0.64 -9.09
C GLY A 227 9.57 0.82 -9.28
N GLU A 228 10.08 1.54 -10.29
CA GLU A 228 9.73 2.95 -10.54
C GLU A 228 8.28 3.16 -10.98
N VAL A 229 7.60 2.09 -11.40
CA VAL A 229 6.19 2.12 -11.80
C VAL A 229 5.32 1.24 -10.89
N ASN A 230 5.88 0.71 -9.80
CA ASN A 230 5.15 -0.12 -8.85
C ASN A 230 4.37 0.76 -7.85
N PRO A 231 3.03 0.81 -7.87
CA PRO A 231 2.26 1.62 -6.92
C PRO A 231 2.40 1.15 -5.47
N ALA A 232 2.77 -0.11 -5.23
CA ALA A 232 2.96 -0.62 -3.88
C ALA A 232 4.18 0.00 -3.18
N ASP A 233 5.13 0.56 -3.94
CA ASP A 233 6.32 1.26 -3.43
C ASP A 233 5.96 2.44 -2.52
N LEU A 234 4.90 3.18 -2.85
CA LEU A 234 4.45 4.28 -1.99
C LEU A 234 3.97 3.78 -0.62
N ALA A 235 3.46 2.55 -0.52
CA ALA A 235 3.01 1.96 0.75
C ALA A 235 4.15 1.33 1.58
N THR A 236 5.35 1.21 1.02
CA THR A 236 6.57 0.75 1.73
C THR A 236 7.58 1.87 1.96
N ARG A 237 7.38 3.03 1.34
CA ARG A 237 8.10 4.29 1.55
C ARG A 237 7.27 5.24 2.42
N CYS A 238 7.93 5.94 3.33
CA CYS A 238 7.25 6.96 4.13
C CYS A 238 6.92 8.15 3.24
N CYS A 239 5.69 8.63 3.32
CA CYS A 239 5.31 9.95 2.82
C CYS A 239 4.50 10.68 3.89
N ASP A 240 4.37 12.00 3.77
CA ASP A 240 3.45 12.75 4.61
C ASP A 240 2.06 12.89 3.95
N TRP A 241 1.12 13.54 4.63
CA TRP A 241 -0.25 13.68 4.12
C TRP A 241 -0.35 14.60 2.90
N SER A 242 0.56 15.57 2.76
CA SER A 242 0.64 16.44 1.58
C SER A 242 1.12 15.64 0.37
N ASP A 243 2.19 14.85 0.55
CA ASP A 243 2.71 13.95 -0.48
C ASP A 243 1.64 12.95 -0.93
N LEU A 244 0.93 12.34 0.04
CA LEU A 244 -0.15 11.41 -0.24
C LEU A 244 -1.25 12.07 -1.10
N LEU A 245 -1.69 13.27 -0.73
CA LEU A 245 -2.69 14.03 -1.47
C LEU A 245 -2.25 14.36 -2.90
N GLN A 246 -0.99 14.76 -3.08
CA GLN A 246 -0.44 15.07 -4.40
C GLN A 246 -0.28 13.82 -5.28
N SER A 247 0.11 12.70 -4.68
CA SER A 247 0.33 11.44 -5.41
C SER A 247 -0.93 10.87 -6.03
N LYS A 248 -2.09 11.09 -5.39
CA LYS A 248 -3.37 10.46 -5.70
C LYS A 248 -3.24 8.97 -6.02
N TRP A 249 -2.40 8.25 -5.28
CA TRP A 249 -2.02 6.89 -5.63
C TRP A 249 -3.19 5.90 -5.75
N TRP A 250 -4.34 6.22 -5.14
CA TRP A 250 -5.58 5.45 -5.26
C TRP A 250 -6.23 5.51 -6.65
N GLU A 251 -5.84 6.44 -7.50
CA GLU A 251 -6.19 6.50 -8.93
C GLU A 251 -5.29 5.59 -9.79
N GLY A 252 -4.27 4.97 -9.16
CA GLY A 252 -3.27 4.13 -9.79
C GLY A 252 -2.22 4.92 -10.58
N PRO A 253 -1.11 4.29 -11.01
CA PRO A 253 -0.06 4.99 -11.73
C PRO A 253 -0.53 5.41 -13.12
N ALA A 254 -0.39 6.69 -13.47
CA ALA A 254 -0.74 7.23 -14.80
C ALA A 254 -0.14 6.42 -15.99
N GLY A 255 0.97 5.69 -15.77
CA GLY A 255 1.63 4.85 -16.78
C GLY A 255 1.34 3.34 -16.70
N CYS A 256 0.86 2.80 -15.58
CA CYS A 256 0.62 1.35 -15.43
C CYS A 256 -0.71 0.90 -16.03
N ILE A 257 -1.59 1.84 -16.27
CA ILE A 257 -2.99 1.59 -16.58
C ILE A 257 -3.20 1.41 -18.10
N THR A 258 -2.22 1.73 -18.95
CA THR A 258 -2.26 1.45 -20.41
C THR A 258 -1.65 0.09 -20.81
N MET A 259 -1.18 -0.72 -19.86
CA MET A 259 -0.29 -1.86 -20.14
C MET A 259 -1.02 -3.17 -20.51
N LYS A 260 -1.51 -3.28 -21.75
CA LYS A 260 -1.93 -4.59 -22.32
C LYS A 260 -0.75 -5.58 -22.46
N ASN A 261 0.49 -5.10 -22.59
CA ASN A 261 1.67 -5.96 -22.78
C ASN A 261 2.95 -5.30 -22.23
N LEU A 262 3.44 -5.74 -21.08
CA LEU A 262 4.74 -5.29 -20.53
C LEU A 262 5.96 -5.78 -21.34
N GLY A 263 5.75 -6.57 -22.41
CA GLY A 263 6.80 -7.04 -23.31
C GLY A 263 7.40 -5.98 -24.26
N HIS A 264 6.67 -4.91 -24.59
CA HIS A 264 7.09 -3.96 -25.63
C HIS A 264 7.57 -2.58 -25.13
N VAL A 265 7.20 -2.18 -23.91
CA VAL A 265 7.45 -0.81 -23.41
C VAL A 265 8.90 -0.59 -22.94
N LEU A 266 9.67 -1.66 -22.70
CA LEU A 266 11.08 -1.57 -22.30
C LEU A 266 12.02 -0.97 -23.36
N ARG A 267 11.55 -0.78 -24.61
CA ARG A 267 12.35 -0.10 -25.65
C ARG A 267 12.20 1.43 -25.69
N TYR A 268 11.07 1.99 -25.23
CA TYR A 268 10.78 3.42 -25.48
C TYR A 268 11.29 4.38 -24.40
N ARG A 269 11.51 3.94 -23.16
CA ARG A 269 12.04 4.81 -22.08
C ARG A 269 13.55 4.81 -21.92
N ARG A 270 14.28 3.88 -22.56
CA ARG A 270 15.75 3.86 -22.59
C ARG A 270 16.36 5.03 -23.39
N LEU A 271 15.55 5.77 -24.17
CA LEU A 271 15.98 6.88 -25.02
C LEU A 271 15.79 8.28 -24.41
N ARG A 272 15.15 8.42 -23.24
CA ARG A 272 14.90 9.76 -22.63
C ARG A 272 15.56 10.05 -21.28
N MET A 273 16.25 9.09 -20.66
CA MET A 273 16.99 9.34 -19.40
C MET A 273 18.51 9.27 -19.60
N LYS A 274 19.03 9.96 -20.62
CA LYS A 274 20.47 10.24 -20.76
C LYS A 274 20.83 11.71 -20.59
N HIS A 275 19.88 12.61 -20.36
CA HIS A 275 20.16 14.03 -20.12
C HIS A 275 19.42 14.47 -18.85
N PHE A 276 20.19 15.13 -17.97
CA PHE A 276 19.94 15.53 -16.58
C PHE A 276 20.26 14.48 -15.52
#